data_AF-A0A9E2PY98-F1
#
_entry.id   AF-A0A9E2PY98-F1
#
_cell.length_a   1.000
_cell.length_b   1.000
_cell.length_c   1.000
_cell.angle_alpha   90.00
_cell.angle_beta   90.00
_cell.angle_gamma   90.00
#
_symmetry.space_group_name_H-M   'P 1'
#
loop_
_entity.id
_entity.type
_entity.pdbx_description
1 polymer ?
#
loop_
_entity_poly.entity_id
_entity_poly.type
_entity_poly.pdbx_seq_one_letter_code
_entity_poly.pdbx_strand_id
1 'polypeptide(L)'
;CSYIFETELMEDIASIAVMNLKNRINRIKAKAIVRATTKYLAAKQAHKVAKRQGGEMLELLAKAATQAASWASEQVDVRHWRLLPAEIRVGRMLIPPGEYKGRIDFVDPNRTVVISKQIQNFTITKREKKFFMFRTVN
;
A
#
# COMPACT_ATOMS: atom_id res chain seq x y z
N CYS A 1 35.80 -14.05 17.57
CA CYS A 1 35.05 -12.87 18.05
C CYS A 1 33.67 -12.87 17.41
N SER A 2 32.61 -12.67 18.20
CA SER A 2 31.24 -12.46 17.72
C SER A 2 30.88 -10.98 17.89
N TYR A 3 30.08 -10.44 16.97
CA TYR A 3 29.61 -9.06 17.03
C TYR A 3 28.07 -9.07 16.94
N ILE A 4 27.42 -8.29 17.79
CA ILE A 4 25.97 -8.19 17.89
C ILE A 4 25.60 -6.71 17.95
N PHE A 5 24.60 -6.29 17.18
CA PHE A 5 24.07 -4.93 17.19
C PHE A 5 22.56 -4.96 16.99
N GLU A 6 21.86 -3.98 17.57
CA GLU A 6 20.43 -3.79 17.37
C GLU A 6 20.17 -2.93 16.13
N THR A 7 18.98 -3.08 15.53
CA THR A 7 18.52 -2.21 14.44
C THR A 7 17.65 -1.10 15.01
N GLU A 8 17.80 0.10 14.47
CA GLU A 8 17.03 1.27 14.84
C GLU A 8 15.83 1.43 13.91
N LEU A 9 14.70 1.92 14.44
CA LEU A 9 13.53 2.27 13.64
C LEU A 9 13.85 3.54 12.84
N MET A 10 13.90 3.41 11.52
CA MET A 10 14.11 4.56 10.64
C MET A 10 12.78 5.21 10.27
N GLU A 11 11.81 4.41 9.82
CA GLU A 11 10.48 4.90 9.42
C GLU A 11 9.39 3.91 9.83
N ASP A 12 8.34 4.44 10.46
CA ASP A 12 7.06 3.76 10.66
C ASP A 12 6.12 4.10 9.49
N ILE A 13 6.18 3.26 8.45
CA ILE A 13 5.40 3.41 7.23
C ILE A 13 3.89 3.27 7.52
N ALA A 14 3.52 2.43 8.49
CA ALA A 14 2.13 2.23 8.87
C ALA A 14 1.51 3.53 9.43
N SER A 15 2.22 4.20 10.34
CA SER A 15 1.77 5.49 10.91
C SER A 15 1.61 6.57 9.84
N ILE A 16 2.57 6.65 8.90
CA ILE A 16 2.55 7.59 7.77
C ILE A 16 1.35 7.30 6.87
N ALA A 17 1.08 6.03 6.57
CA ALA A 17 -0.05 5.63 5.74
C ALA A 17 -1.40 6.00 6.40
N VAL A 18 -1.55 5.73 7.71
CA VAL A 18 -2.75 6.09 8.48
C VAL A 18 -2.95 7.61 8.48
N MET A 19 -1.89 8.39 8.71
CA MET A 19 -1.95 9.85 8.72
C MET A 19 -2.32 10.40 7.32
N ASN A 20 -1.70 9.88 6.26
CA ASN A 20 -2.01 10.28 4.89
C ASN A 20 -3.47 10.00 4.54
N LEU A 21 -3.98 8.82 4.93
CA LEU A 21 -5.37 8.45 4.73
C LEU A 21 -6.31 9.37 5.50
N LYS A 22 -6.07 9.61 6.80
CA LYS A 22 -6.87 10.54 7.62
C LYS A 22 -6.94 11.95 7.02
N ASN A 23 -5.82 12.46 6.52
CA ASN A 23 -5.77 13.80 5.92
C ASN A 23 -6.56 13.90 4.60
N ARG A 24 -6.70 12.80 3.86
CA ARG A 24 -7.29 12.79 2.52
C ARG A 24 -8.72 12.25 2.47
N ILE A 25 -9.12 11.45 3.47
CA ILE A 25 -10.38 10.71 3.43
C ILE A 25 -11.59 11.63 3.29
N ASN A 26 -11.58 12.80 3.92
CA ASN A 26 -12.69 13.76 3.83
C ASN A 26 -12.86 14.30 2.40
N ARG A 27 -11.76 14.63 1.74
CA ARG A 27 -11.76 15.09 0.34
C ARG A 27 -12.21 13.96 -0.60
N ILE A 28 -11.76 12.73 -0.35
CA ILE A 28 -12.14 11.55 -1.14
C ILE A 28 -13.65 11.31 -1.00
N LYS A 29 -14.18 11.30 0.23
CA LYS A 29 -15.60 11.16 0.52
C LYS A 29 -16.44 12.25 -0.17
N ALA A 30 -16.03 13.51 -0.03
CA ALA A 30 -16.73 14.62 -0.67
C ALA A 30 -16.79 14.45 -2.21
N LYS A 31 -15.65 14.10 -2.84
CA LYS A 31 -15.62 13.83 -4.28
C LYS A 31 -16.48 12.63 -4.67
N ALA A 32 -16.50 11.58 -3.87
CA ALA A 32 -17.33 10.41 -4.12
C ALA A 32 -18.82 10.75 -4.07
N ILE A 33 -19.25 11.52 -3.05
CA ILE A 33 -20.64 12.01 -2.93
C ILE A 33 -21.01 12.85 -4.14
N VAL A 34 -20.20 13.86 -4.48
CA VAL A 34 -20.47 14.73 -5.64
C VAL A 34 -20.57 13.90 -6.93
N ARG A 35 -19.65 12.95 -7.15
CA ARG A 35 -19.67 12.09 -8.34
C ARG A 35 -20.93 11.23 -8.40
N ALA A 36 -21.33 10.63 -7.28
CA ALA A 36 -22.54 9.81 -7.19
C ALA A 36 -23.80 10.64 -7.45
N THR A 37 -23.92 11.81 -6.82
CA THR A 37 -25.05 12.71 -7.02
C THR A 37 -25.12 13.21 -8.47
N THR A 38 -24.00 13.62 -9.07
CA THR A 38 -23.97 14.07 -10.47
C THR A 38 -24.39 12.95 -11.44
N LYS A 39 -23.87 11.73 -11.27
CA LYS A 39 -24.28 10.57 -12.08
C LYS A 39 -25.78 10.29 -11.93
N TYR A 40 -26.29 10.33 -10.69
CA TYR A 40 -27.71 10.11 -10.41
C TYR A 40 -28.61 11.16 -11.09
N LEU A 41 -28.26 12.45 -10.97
CA LEU A 41 -29.03 13.53 -11.58
C LEU A 41 -28.99 13.46 -13.11
N ALA A 42 -27.82 13.19 -13.69
CA ALA A 42 -27.67 13.01 -15.13
C ALA A 42 -28.50 11.83 -15.66
N ALA A 43 -28.45 10.68 -14.97
CA ALA A 43 -29.25 9.51 -15.34
C ALA A 43 -30.76 9.78 -15.21
N LYS A 44 -31.19 10.41 -14.11
CA LYS A 44 -32.61 10.76 -13.89
C LYS A 44 -33.13 11.70 -14.97
N GLN A 45 -32.34 12.68 -15.39
CA GLN A 45 -32.71 13.60 -16.47
C GLN A 45 -32.79 12.88 -17.82
N ALA A 46 -31.80 12.03 -18.14
CA ALA A 46 -31.80 11.23 -19.37
C ALA A 46 -33.04 10.32 -19.45
N HIS A 47 -33.42 9.68 -18.34
CA HIS A 47 -34.61 8.82 -18.29
C HIS A 47 -35.90 9.62 -18.46
N LYS A 48 -35.99 10.81 -17.85
CA LYS A 48 -37.15 11.70 -17.99
C LYS A 48 -37.35 12.16 -19.44
N VAL A 49 -36.26 12.43 -20.17
CA VAL A 49 -36.31 12.78 -21.60
C VAL A 49 -36.71 11.57 -22.44
N ALA A 50 -36.08 10.41 -22.23
CA ALA A 50 -36.39 9.18 -22.96
C ALA A 50 -37.86 8.75 -22.80
N LYS A 51 -38.40 8.83 -21.57
CA LYS A 51 -39.80 8.52 -21.28
C LYS A 51 -40.76 9.46 -22.01
N ARG A 52 -40.42 10.75 -22.12
CA ARG A 52 -41.25 11.76 -22.81
C ARG A 52 -41.22 11.61 -24.33
N GLN A 53 -40.11 11.13 -24.90
CA GLN A 53 -39.89 11.14 -26.35
C GLN A 53 -40.11 9.78 -27.03
N GLY A 54 -39.97 8.65 -26.33
CA GLY A 54 -39.95 7.32 -26.99
C GLY A 54 -40.62 6.16 -26.26
N GLY A 55 -41.40 6.43 -25.21
CA GLY A 55 -42.14 5.39 -24.47
C GLY A 55 -41.25 4.46 -23.63
N GLU A 56 -41.84 3.39 -23.07
CA GLU A 56 -41.20 2.51 -22.07
C GLU A 56 -39.96 1.77 -22.60
N MET A 57 -39.96 1.39 -23.89
CA MET A 57 -38.84 0.71 -24.53
C MET A 57 -37.58 1.59 -24.59
N LEU A 58 -37.74 2.87 -24.96
CA LEU A 58 -36.62 3.82 -25.01
C LEU A 58 -36.11 4.18 -23.61
N GLU A 59 -37.00 4.21 -22.62
CA GLU A 59 -36.64 4.37 -21.21
C GLU A 59 -35.76 3.21 -20.72
N LEU A 60 -36.13 1.96 -21.03
CA LEU A 60 -35.37 0.77 -20.68
C LEU A 60 -33.96 0.77 -21.30
N LEU A 61 -33.85 1.12 -22.58
CA LEU A 61 -32.55 1.22 -23.27
C LEU A 61 -31.67 2.34 -22.67
N ALA A 62 -32.26 3.49 -22.37
CA ALA A 62 -31.54 4.59 -21.71
C ALA A 62 -31.06 4.19 -20.29
N LYS A 63 -31.86 3.43 -19.54
CA LYS A 63 -31.47 2.84 -18.24
C LYS A 63 -30.26 1.93 -18.37
N ALA A 64 -30.31 0.97 -19.29
CA ALA A 64 -29.21 0.03 -19.50
C ALA A 64 -27.92 0.74 -19.92
N ALA A 65 -28.01 1.68 -20.86
CA ALA A 65 -26.85 2.45 -21.34
C ALA A 65 -26.23 3.33 -20.24
N THR A 66 -27.05 4.01 -19.43
CA THR A 66 -26.57 4.87 -18.34
C THR A 66 -25.92 4.07 -17.20
N GLN A 67 -26.41 2.88 -16.89
CA GLN A 67 -25.75 1.98 -15.94
C GLN A 67 -24.40 1.49 -16.48
N ALA A 68 -24.34 1.00 -17.72
CA ALA A 68 -23.11 0.52 -18.34
C ALA A 68 -22.03 1.63 -18.40
N ALA A 69 -22.41 2.84 -18.83
CA ALA A 69 -21.52 4.00 -18.86
C ALA A 69 -21.09 4.44 -17.44
N SER A 70 -21.99 4.34 -16.46
CA SER A 70 -21.66 4.65 -15.06
C SER A 70 -20.61 3.69 -14.52
N TRP A 71 -20.69 2.40 -14.84
CA TRP A 71 -19.72 1.39 -14.41
C TRP A 71 -18.38 1.56 -15.11
N ALA A 72 -18.39 1.75 -16.43
CA ALA A 72 -17.17 1.95 -17.22
C ALA A 72 -16.41 3.24 -16.84
N SER A 73 -17.11 4.27 -16.34
CA SER A 73 -16.51 5.55 -15.96
C SER A 73 -15.95 5.59 -14.53
N GLU A 74 -16.08 4.51 -13.76
CA GLU A 74 -15.44 4.40 -12.44
C GLU A 74 -13.99 3.98 -12.58
N GLN A 75 -13.09 4.80 -12.05
CA GLN A 75 -11.69 4.41 -11.88
C GLN A 75 -11.56 3.70 -10.54
N VAL A 76 -11.21 2.41 -10.59
CA VAL A 76 -10.90 1.62 -9.41
C VAL A 76 -9.48 1.98 -8.96
N ASP A 77 -9.31 2.24 -7.66
CA ASP A 77 -7.96 2.44 -7.10
C ASP A 77 -7.23 1.08 -7.07
N VAL A 78 -6.39 0.84 -8.07
CA VAL A 78 -5.57 -0.39 -8.18
C VAL A 78 -4.28 -0.32 -7.37
N ARG A 79 -4.06 0.73 -6.57
CA ARG A 79 -2.84 0.85 -5.77
C ARG A 79 -2.90 -0.11 -4.60
N HIS A 80 -2.18 -1.21 -4.73
CA HIS A 80 -2.06 -2.22 -3.69
C HIS A 80 -0.96 -1.80 -2.71
N TRP A 81 -1.33 -1.09 -1.64
CA TRP A 81 -0.41 -0.74 -0.54
C TRP A 81 -0.09 -1.93 0.38
N ARG A 82 -0.67 -3.10 0.12
CA ARG A 82 -0.50 -4.33 0.91
C ARG A 82 0.93 -4.87 0.92
N LEU A 83 1.78 -4.43 -0.01
CA LEU A 83 3.18 -4.86 -0.11
C LEU A 83 4.17 -3.96 0.62
N LEU A 84 3.75 -2.82 1.16
CA LEU A 84 4.64 -1.97 1.95
C LEU A 84 4.89 -2.60 3.33
N PRO A 85 6.15 -2.65 3.80
CA PRO A 85 6.43 -3.11 5.16
C PRO A 85 5.85 -2.12 6.17
N ALA A 86 5.42 -2.62 7.34
CA ALA A 86 4.90 -1.76 8.40
C ALA A 86 5.99 -0.85 8.99
N GLU A 87 7.22 -1.36 9.12
CA GLU A 87 8.39 -0.67 9.65
C GLU A 87 9.59 -0.88 8.74
N ILE A 88 10.44 0.14 8.64
CA ILE A 88 11.78 0.04 8.06
C ILE A 88 12.78 0.20 9.20
N ARG A 89 13.58 -0.83 9.43
CA ARG A 89 14.64 -0.85 10.44
C ARG A 89 16.00 -0.95 9.80
N VAL A 90 16.96 -0.17 10.31
CA VAL A 90 18.32 -0.09 9.78
C VAL A 90 19.31 -0.21 10.93
N GLY A 91 20.35 -1.01 10.75
CA GLY A 91 21.48 -1.04 11.66
C GLY A 91 22.79 -1.03 10.88
N ARG A 92 23.81 -0.41 11.46
CA ARG A 92 25.14 -0.29 10.86
C ARG A 92 26.19 -0.59 11.91
N MET A 93 27.14 -1.45 11.56
CA MET A 93 28.26 -1.78 12.41
C MET A 93 29.56 -1.74 11.61
N LEU A 94 30.63 -1.28 12.24
CA LEU A 94 31.99 -1.33 11.68
C LEU A 94 32.68 -2.56 12.26
N ILE A 95 33.13 -3.47 11.39
CA ILE A 95 33.92 -4.64 11.79
C ILE A 95 35.26 -4.66 11.06
N PRO A 96 36.31 -5.29 11.64
CA PRO A 96 37.58 -5.48 10.97
C PRO A 96 37.44 -6.25 9.64
N PRO A 97 38.42 -6.17 8.73
CA PRO A 97 38.48 -7.05 7.57
C PRO A 97 38.65 -8.52 7.99
N GLY A 98 37.96 -9.42 7.30
CA GLY A 98 37.99 -10.86 7.60
C GLY A 98 36.80 -11.61 7.01
N GLU A 99 36.74 -12.91 7.28
CA GLU A 99 35.63 -13.78 6.90
C GLU A 99 34.62 -13.92 8.04
N TYR A 100 33.35 -13.79 7.70
CA TYR A 100 32.25 -13.76 8.65
C TYR A 100 31.10 -14.64 8.20
N LYS A 101 30.36 -15.13 9.20
CA LYS A 101 29.02 -15.68 9.05
C LYS A 101 28.10 -14.92 10.00
N GLY A 102 26.85 -14.74 9.61
CA GLY A 102 25.91 -13.94 10.38
C GLY A 102 24.52 -14.53 10.38
N ARG A 103 23.67 -13.98 11.24
CA ARG A 103 22.23 -14.19 11.22
C ARG A 103 21.54 -12.90 11.60
N ILE A 104 20.30 -12.74 11.17
CA ILE A 104 19.41 -11.67 11.59
C ILE A 104 18.24 -12.28 12.36
N ASP A 105 18.02 -11.77 13.57
CA ASP A 105 16.95 -12.20 14.44
C ASP A 105 15.80 -11.18 14.36
N PHE A 106 14.63 -11.66 13.98
CA PHE A 106 13.38 -10.91 14.02
C PHE A 106 12.75 -11.12 15.38
N VAL A 107 12.58 -10.03 16.13
CA VAL A 107 12.05 -10.04 17.48
C VAL A 107 10.66 -9.43 17.54
N ASP A 108 9.86 -9.90 18.48
CA ASP A 108 8.58 -9.28 18.84
C ASP A 108 8.77 -8.04 19.73
N PRO A 109 7.69 -7.31 20.10
CA PRO A 109 7.78 -6.17 21.02
C PRO A 109 8.37 -6.51 22.40
N ASN A 110 8.33 -7.78 22.81
CA ASN A 110 8.91 -8.26 24.07
C ASN A 110 10.38 -8.71 23.91
N ARG A 111 11.01 -8.43 22.76
CA ARG A 111 12.38 -8.84 22.39
C ARG A 111 12.58 -10.36 22.29
N THR A 112 11.50 -11.12 22.16
CA THR A 112 11.57 -12.57 21.94
C THR A 112 11.82 -12.84 20.46
N VAL A 113 12.81 -13.67 20.13
CA VAL A 113 13.11 -14.04 18.74
C VAL A 113 11.99 -14.91 18.19
N VAL A 114 11.30 -14.41 17.16
CA VAL A 114 10.22 -15.13 16.46
C VAL A 114 10.77 -15.89 15.26
N ILE A 115 11.69 -15.27 14.52
CA ILE A 115 12.30 -15.85 13.30
C ILE A 115 13.78 -15.47 13.29
N SER A 116 14.65 -16.39 12.87
CA SER A 116 16.06 -16.10 12.61
C SER A 116 16.40 -16.47 11.17
N LYS A 117 17.00 -15.56 10.40
CA LYS A 117 17.48 -15.83 9.03
C LYS A 117 19.00 -15.82 9.00
N GLN A 118 19.60 -16.87 8.47
CA GLN A 118 21.05 -16.95 8.30
C GLN A 118 21.50 -16.06 7.14
N ILE A 119 22.66 -15.43 7.32
CA ILE A 119 23.39 -14.70 6.28
C ILE A 119 24.46 -15.64 5.76
N GLN A 120 24.52 -15.83 4.44
CA GLN A 120 25.60 -16.62 3.82
C GLN A 120 26.96 -16.06 4.20
N ASN A 121 27.98 -16.93 4.25
CA ASN A 121 29.34 -16.51 4.58
C ASN A 121 29.78 -15.36 3.66
N PHE A 122 30.39 -14.34 4.25
CA PHE A 122 30.81 -13.15 3.54
C PHE A 122 32.17 -12.66 4.05
N THR A 123 32.97 -12.11 3.15
CA THR A 123 34.28 -11.54 3.47
C THR A 123 34.20 -10.03 3.42
N ILE A 124 34.71 -9.33 4.44
CA ILE A 124 34.84 -7.87 4.42
C ILE A 124 36.29 -7.49 4.17
N THR A 125 36.53 -6.65 3.18
CA THR A 125 37.84 -6.04 2.90
C THR A 125 37.94 -4.62 3.50
N LYS A 126 39.15 -4.06 3.55
CA LYS A 126 39.40 -2.74 4.17
C LYS A 126 38.60 -1.65 3.44
N ARG A 127 37.77 -0.91 4.20
CA ARG A 127 36.85 0.16 3.72
C ARG A 127 35.69 -0.33 2.84
N GLU A 128 35.44 -1.62 2.77
CA GLU A 128 34.27 -2.16 2.06
C GLU A 128 32.97 -1.92 2.84
N LYS A 129 31.87 -1.70 2.11
CA LYS A 129 30.51 -1.65 2.65
C LYS A 129 29.72 -2.80 2.06
N LYS A 130 29.13 -3.63 2.92
CA LYS A 130 28.15 -4.65 2.51
C LYS A 130 26.78 -4.32 3.07
N PHE A 131 25.76 -4.59 2.27
CA PHE A 131 24.36 -4.38 2.62
C PHE A 131 23.65 -5.72 2.59
N PHE A 132 22.86 -5.97 3.63
CA PHE A 132 21.98 -7.12 3.71
C PHE A 132 20.56 -6.61 3.92
N MET A 133 19.65 -7.02 3.04
CA MET A 133 18.25 -6.63 3.08
C MET A 133 17.41 -7.87 3.37
N PHE A 134 16.61 -7.79 4.42
CA PHE A 134 15.68 -8.85 4.76
C PHE A 134 14.27 -8.29 4.86
N ARG A 135 13.33 -9.10 4.39
CA ARG A 135 11.91 -8.82 4.48
C ARG A 135 11.22 -9.94 5.25
N THR A 136 10.30 -9.56 6.12
CA THR A 136 9.26 -10.42 6.65
C THR A 136 8.08 -10.33 5.69
N VAL A 137 7.70 -11.46 5.12
CA VAL A 137 6.47 -11.60 4.33
C VAL A 137 5.61 -12.52 5.16
N ASN A 138 4.45 -12.03 5.61
CA ASN A 138 3.38 -12.88 6.12
C ASN A 138 2.65 -13.52 4.95
#